data_AF-A0A958M6D4-F1
#
_entry.id   AF-A0A958M6D4-F1
#
_cell.length_a   1.000
_cell.length_b   1.000
_cell.length_c   1.000
_cell.angle_alpha   90.00
_cell.angle_beta   90.00
_cell.angle_gamma   90.00
#
_symmetry.space_group_name_H-M   'P 1'
#
loop_
_entity.id
_entity.type
_entity.pdbx_description
1 polymer ?
#
loop_
_entity_poly.entity_id
_entity_poly.type
_entity_poly.pdbx_seq_one_letter_code
_entity_poly.pdbx_strand_id
1 'polypeptide(L)'
;VQEKSRQGQDNQKQRIEREQTRPGTRLKAATETELQPLAKQLHALETVMKQMRPGPVPAVIEKLRSEFEDTDFIPVQNAGLVLLWPFLQRFFENLELITGKAFYDEAARNKAACALQYLSDEKEAELFEGKLILNKVLCGIPPEDIVEPVQLSTEEKAIAAGLLQAVISRGPHWQNLSPEGFRTSYLRREGLLRSQDDHWLLQVKKETYDITLEKLPWGFTTVKLPWMQEPLTVEWI
;
A
#
# COMPACT_ATOMS: atom_id res chain seq x y z
N VAL A 1 -31.40 -75.60 -13.42
CA VAL A 1 -29.97 -75.26 -13.22
C VAL A 1 -29.25 -75.72 -14.49
N GLN A 2 -29.25 -74.96 -15.58
CA GLN A 2 -28.02 -74.26 -16.02
C GLN A 2 -28.28 -73.23 -17.16
N GLU A 3 -29.52 -73.00 -17.61
CA GLU A 3 -29.77 -72.17 -18.81
C GLU A 3 -30.03 -70.68 -18.54
N LYS A 4 -30.43 -70.28 -17.33
CA LYS A 4 -30.61 -68.84 -16.99
C LYS A 4 -29.33 -68.10 -16.61
N SER A 5 -28.19 -68.80 -16.49
CA SER A 5 -26.91 -68.19 -16.10
C SER A 5 -26.00 -67.81 -17.26
N ARG A 6 -26.29 -68.25 -18.51
CA ARG A 6 -25.54 -67.82 -19.71
C ARG A 6 -26.11 -66.55 -20.36
N GLN A 7 -27.42 -66.31 -20.26
CA GLN A 7 -28.06 -65.11 -20.82
C GLN A 7 -27.81 -63.82 -20.01
N GLY A 8 -27.44 -63.94 -18.73
CA GLY A 8 -27.05 -62.79 -17.91
C GLY A 8 -25.63 -62.28 -18.17
N GLN A 9 -24.73 -63.13 -18.68
CA GLN A 9 -23.33 -62.77 -18.95
C GLN A 9 -23.11 -62.17 -20.34
N ASP A 10 -23.91 -62.55 -21.34
CA ASP A 10 -23.85 -61.92 -22.69
C ASP A 10 -24.45 -60.51 -22.72
N ASN A 11 -25.51 -60.25 -21.93
CA ASN A 11 -26.10 -58.91 -21.82
C ASN A 11 -25.22 -57.91 -21.05
N GLN A 12 -24.27 -58.39 -20.24
CA GLN A 12 -23.34 -57.52 -19.52
C GLN A 12 -22.05 -57.24 -20.33
N LYS A 13 -21.65 -58.13 -21.25
CA LYS A 13 -20.57 -57.86 -22.21
C LYS A 13 -20.99 -56.93 -23.35
N GLN A 14 -22.22 -57.05 -23.87
CA GLN A 14 -22.69 -56.14 -24.93
C GLN A 14 -23.02 -54.72 -24.47
N ARG A 15 -23.23 -54.51 -23.16
CA ARG A 15 -23.43 -53.17 -22.60
C ARG A 15 -22.13 -52.41 -22.36
N ILE A 16 -21.00 -53.12 -22.21
CA ILE A 16 -19.66 -52.52 -22.02
C ILE A 16 -19.01 -52.18 -23.37
N GLU A 17 -19.38 -52.84 -24.47
CA GLU A 17 -18.85 -52.53 -25.82
C GLU A 17 -19.58 -51.38 -26.55
N ARG A 18 -20.74 -50.91 -26.09
CA ARG A 18 -21.47 -49.79 -26.71
C ARG A 18 -21.18 -48.42 -26.09
N GLU A 19 -20.38 -48.33 -25.04
CA GLU A 19 -19.90 -47.07 -24.45
C GLU A 19 -18.46 -46.71 -24.83
N GLN A 20 -17.84 -47.44 -25.77
CA GLN A 20 -16.49 -47.13 -26.28
C GLN A 20 -16.45 -46.49 -27.67
N THR A 21 -17.53 -45.86 -28.12
CA THR A 21 -17.47 -44.91 -29.24
C THR A 21 -16.99 -43.54 -28.72
N ARG A 22 -15.67 -43.41 -28.66
CA ARG A 22 -14.87 -42.20 -28.42
C ARG A 22 -15.61 -40.88 -28.77
N PRO A 23 -15.94 -40.01 -27.80
CA PRO A 23 -16.17 -38.59 -28.06
C PRO A 23 -14.85 -37.79 -28.13
N GLY A 24 -13.69 -38.47 -28.14
CA GLY A 24 -12.37 -37.83 -28.17
C GLY A 24 -11.88 -37.40 -29.55
N THR A 25 -12.50 -37.86 -30.65
CA THR A 25 -11.94 -37.63 -32.00
C THR A 25 -12.53 -36.41 -32.72
N ARG A 26 -13.64 -35.83 -32.25
CA ARG A 26 -14.21 -34.59 -32.83
C ARG A 26 -13.71 -33.30 -32.17
N LEU A 27 -13.25 -33.33 -30.91
CA LEU A 27 -12.68 -32.14 -30.26
C LEU A 27 -11.21 -31.87 -30.61
N LYS A 28 -10.43 -32.90 -30.98
CA LYS A 28 -9.03 -32.70 -31.41
C LYS A 28 -8.90 -32.10 -32.81
N ALA A 29 -9.77 -32.50 -33.75
CA ALA A 29 -9.73 -31.99 -35.12
C ALA A 29 -10.24 -30.53 -35.25
N ALA A 30 -11.19 -30.13 -34.38
CA ALA A 30 -11.70 -28.75 -34.34
C ALA A 30 -10.69 -27.77 -33.71
N THR A 31 -9.86 -28.23 -32.76
CA THR A 31 -8.86 -27.37 -32.10
C THR A 31 -7.60 -27.18 -32.95
N GLU A 32 -7.21 -28.16 -33.76
CA GLU A 32 -5.99 -28.07 -34.59
C GLU A 32 -6.17 -27.17 -35.83
N THR A 33 -7.39 -27.11 -36.37
CA THR A 33 -7.70 -26.28 -37.56
C THR A 33 -7.90 -24.80 -37.20
N GLU A 34 -8.40 -24.49 -36.01
CA GLU A 34 -8.64 -23.10 -35.55
C GLU A 34 -7.43 -22.46 -34.86
N LEU A 35 -6.53 -23.24 -34.23
CA LEU A 35 -5.36 -22.70 -33.52
C LEU A 35 -4.12 -22.50 -34.41
N GLN A 36 -4.03 -23.19 -35.55
CA GLN A 36 -2.94 -23.00 -36.52
C GLN A 36 -2.82 -21.57 -37.07
N PRO A 37 -3.91 -20.87 -37.47
CA PRO A 37 -3.79 -19.49 -37.92
C PRO A 37 -3.34 -18.54 -36.80
N LEU A 38 -3.77 -18.77 -35.56
CA LEU A 38 -3.35 -17.97 -34.40
C LEU A 38 -1.88 -18.19 -34.04
N ALA A 39 -1.38 -19.42 -34.11
CA ALA A 39 0.03 -19.74 -33.90
C ALA A 39 0.93 -19.12 -34.98
N LYS A 40 0.48 -19.11 -36.24
CA LYS A 40 1.18 -18.40 -37.33
C LYS A 40 1.18 -16.89 -37.12
N GLN A 41 0.10 -16.32 -36.60
CA GLN A 41 0.03 -14.89 -36.25
C GLN A 41 0.95 -14.52 -35.09
N LEU A 42 1.03 -15.35 -34.04
CA LEU A 42 1.97 -15.16 -32.92
C LEU A 42 3.42 -15.23 -33.39
N HIS A 43 3.76 -16.20 -34.24
CA HIS A 43 5.13 -16.32 -34.74
C HIS A 43 5.51 -15.20 -35.72
N ALA A 44 4.55 -14.71 -36.51
CA ALA A 44 4.72 -13.52 -37.32
C ALA A 44 4.94 -12.27 -36.44
N LEU A 45 4.19 -12.11 -35.35
CA LEU A 45 4.39 -11.03 -34.38
C LEU A 45 5.75 -11.10 -33.67
N GLU A 46 6.18 -12.29 -33.22
CA GLU A 46 7.51 -12.47 -32.63
C GLU A 46 8.64 -12.15 -33.62
N THR A 47 8.45 -12.50 -34.89
CA THR A 47 9.42 -12.21 -35.95
C THR A 47 9.49 -10.71 -36.21
N VAL A 48 8.35 -10.01 -36.23
CA VAL A 48 8.28 -8.55 -36.34
C VAL A 48 8.91 -7.88 -35.10
N MET A 49 8.63 -8.37 -33.90
CA MET A 49 9.20 -7.85 -32.65
C MET A 49 10.72 -8.04 -32.56
N LYS A 50 11.27 -9.16 -33.06
CA LYS A 50 12.72 -9.38 -33.14
C LYS A 50 13.40 -8.52 -34.21
N GLN A 51 12.68 -8.16 -35.27
CA GLN A 51 13.18 -7.29 -36.34
C GLN A 51 13.03 -5.79 -36.01
N MET A 52 12.15 -5.44 -35.07
CA MET A 52 12.20 -4.15 -34.39
C MET A 52 13.44 -4.11 -33.50
N ARG A 53 14.59 -3.75 -34.10
CA ARG A 53 15.67 -3.20 -33.29
C ARG A 53 15.12 -1.89 -32.71
N PRO A 54 15.11 -1.70 -31.37
CA PRO A 54 14.88 -0.36 -30.86
C PRO A 54 15.93 0.52 -31.53
N GLY A 55 15.48 1.54 -32.27
CA GLY A 55 16.39 2.52 -32.83
C GLY A 55 17.26 3.09 -31.70
N PRO A 56 18.48 3.56 -31.98
CA PRO A 56 19.28 4.24 -30.97
C PRO A 56 18.41 5.32 -30.34
N VAL A 57 18.09 5.11 -29.06
CA VAL A 57 17.29 6.03 -28.27
C VAL A 57 18.06 7.35 -28.31
N PRO A 58 17.45 8.45 -28.81
CA PRO A 58 18.11 9.75 -28.80
C PRO A 58 18.69 10.00 -27.41
N ALA A 59 19.92 10.50 -27.31
CA ALA A 59 20.58 10.74 -26.02
C ALA A 59 19.73 11.62 -25.08
N VAL A 60 18.79 12.40 -25.61
CA VAL A 60 17.78 13.14 -24.85
C VAL A 60 16.77 12.21 -24.15
N ILE A 61 16.32 11.15 -24.79
CA ILE A 61 15.42 10.14 -24.20
C ILE A 61 16.20 9.21 -23.24
N GLU A 62 17.48 8.93 -23.52
CA GLU A 62 18.37 8.22 -22.58
C GLU A 62 18.64 9.07 -21.32
N LYS A 63 18.86 10.38 -21.50
CA LYS A 63 19.05 11.34 -20.41
C LYS A 63 17.77 11.57 -19.61
N LEU A 64 16.62 11.64 -20.28
CA LEU A 64 15.31 11.64 -19.60
C LEU A 64 15.12 10.33 -18.82
N ARG A 65 15.44 9.16 -19.40
CA ARG A 65 15.41 7.87 -18.69
C ARG A 65 16.35 7.79 -17.50
N SER A 66 17.50 8.47 -17.54
CA SER A 66 18.42 8.58 -16.40
C SER A 66 17.98 9.65 -15.38
N GLU A 67 17.15 10.61 -15.76
CA GLU A 67 16.47 11.53 -14.84
C GLU A 67 15.24 10.86 -14.17
N PHE A 68 14.73 9.78 -14.76
CA PHE A 68 13.75 8.85 -14.17
C PHE A 68 14.44 7.63 -13.51
N GLU A 69 15.41 7.87 -12.62
CA GLU A 69 15.71 6.89 -11.56
C GLU A 69 14.51 6.82 -10.60
N ASP A 70 13.42 6.19 -11.05
CA ASP A 70 12.24 5.81 -10.27
C ASP A 70 12.56 4.66 -9.28
N THR A 71 13.66 4.79 -8.50
CA THR A 71 14.07 3.76 -7.52
C THR A 71 14.09 4.25 -6.07
N ASP A 72 14.02 5.57 -5.82
CA ASP A 72 14.16 6.11 -4.44
C ASP A 72 12.85 6.51 -3.75
N PHE A 73 11.71 6.34 -4.43
CA PHE A 73 10.40 6.62 -3.82
C PHE A 73 9.83 5.40 -3.13
N ILE A 74 9.57 5.56 -1.82
CA ILE A 74 8.90 4.57 -0.98
C ILE A 74 7.41 4.94 -0.90
N PRO A 75 6.50 4.09 -1.40
CA PRO A 75 5.08 4.36 -1.32
C PRO A 75 4.58 4.24 0.13
N VAL A 76 3.73 5.18 0.54
CA VAL A 76 3.06 5.21 1.85
C VAL A 76 1.56 5.44 1.68
N GLN A 77 0.76 4.90 2.58
CA GLN A 77 -0.71 4.97 2.53
C GLN A 77 -1.32 5.87 3.62
N ASN A 78 -0.48 6.37 4.52
CA ASN A 78 -0.84 7.20 5.66
C ASN A 78 -0.18 8.58 5.58
N ALA A 79 0.07 9.07 4.36
CA ALA A 79 0.81 10.31 4.10
C ALA A 79 0.22 11.53 4.83
N GLY A 80 -1.09 11.51 5.07
CA GLY A 80 -1.81 12.55 5.77
C GLY A 80 -1.49 12.69 7.27
N LEU A 81 -0.77 11.74 7.88
CA LEU A 81 -0.31 11.85 9.27
C LEU A 81 0.51 13.12 9.52
N VAL A 82 1.17 13.66 8.49
CA VAL A 82 1.91 14.92 8.57
C VAL A 82 1.02 16.10 8.99
N LEU A 83 -0.30 16.06 8.73
CA LEU A 83 -1.23 17.11 9.15
C LEU A 83 -1.34 17.22 10.68
N LEU A 84 -0.96 16.16 11.41
CA LEU A 84 -1.03 16.07 12.87
C LEU A 84 0.24 16.60 13.55
N TRP A 85 1.28 16.96 12.80
CA TRP A 85 2.60 17.30 13.34
C TRP A 85 2.62 18.30 14.50
N PRO A 86 1.80 19.38 14.54
CA PRO A 86 1.86 20.36 15.63
C PRO A 86 1.41 19.78 16.97
N PHE A 87 0.68 18.67 16.93
CA PHE A 87 0.09 18.03 18.10
C PHE A 87 0.92 16.84 18.61
N LEU A 88 1.87 16.34 17.81
CA LEU A 88 2.56 15.07 18.09
C LEU A 88 3.41 15.12 19.35
N GLN A 89 4.08 16.23 19.64
CA GLN A 89 4.84 16.36 20.90
C GLN A 89 3.92 16.20 22.11
N ARG A 90 2.81 16.93 22.15
CA ARG A 90 1.87 16.82 23.26
C ARG A 90 1.20 15.45 23.34
N PHE A 91 0.91 14.85 22.19
CA PHE A 91 0.38 13.50 22.12
C PHE A 91 1.34 12.48 22.75
N PHE A 92 2.63 12.54 22.41
CA PHE A 92 3.63 11.65 22.98
C PHE A 92 3.94 11.93 24.45
N GLU A 93 3.83 13.20 24.91
CA GLU A 93 3.86 13.53 26.34
C GLU A 93 2.71 12.85 27.09
N ASN A 94 1.48 12.93 26.54
CA ASN A 94 0.29 12.34 27.17
C ASN A 94 0.34 10.81 27.19
N LEU A 95 1.01 10.19 26.21
CA LEU A 95 1.27 8.74 26.19
C LEU A 95 2.45 8.33 27.07
N GLU A 96 3.10 9.28 27.76
CA GLU A 96 4.28 9.03 28.58
C GLU A 96 5.43 8.37 27.78
N LEU A 97 5.62 8.78 26.52
CA LEU A 97 6.70 8.30 25.64
C LEU A 97 7.89 9.24 25.56
N ILE A 98 7.68 10.53 25.87
CA ILE A 98 8.72 11.55 25.87
C ILE A 98 8.75 12.32 27.19
N THR A 99 9.92 12.84 27.55
CA THR A 99 10.07 13.93 28.53
C THR A 99 10.65 15.15 27.82
N GLY A 100 9.87 16.24 27.80
CA GLY A 100 10.26 17.46 27.11
C GLY A 100 10.38 17.26 25.60
N LYS A 101 11.61 17.09 25.10
CA LYS A 101 11.92 17.02 23.66
C LYS A 101 12.57 15.70 23.22
N ALA A 102 12.64 14.70 24.09
CA ALA A 102 13.30 13.43 23.80
C ALA A 102 12.47 12.22 24.27
N PHE A 103 12.54 11.12 23.51
CA PHE A 103 12.03 9.82 23.92
C PHE A 103 12.81 9.26 25.11
N TYR A 104 12.13 8.53 25.99
CA TYR A 104 12.76 7.87 27.14
C TYR A 104 13.77 6.82 26.70
N ASP A 105 13.36 5.98 25.77
CA ASP A 105 14.14 4.86 25.25
C ASP A 105 13.68 4.51 23.82
N GLU A 106 14.26 3.46 23.27
CA GLU A 106 13.92 2.93 21.95
C GLU A 106 12.51 2.30 21.92
N ALA A 107 12.12 1.61 22.99
CA ALA A 107 10.80 0.98 23.09
C ALA A 107 9.66 2.02 23.03
N ALA A 108 9.83 3.16 23.72
CA ALA A 108 8.91 4.28 23.68
C ALA A 108 8.81 4.90 22.27
N ARG A 109 9.95 4.98 21.56
CA ARG A 109 10.01 5.48 20.18
C ARG A 109 9.31 4.53 19.20
N ASN A 110 9.52 3.23 19.34
CA ASN A 110 8.87 2.20 18.54
C ASN A 110 7.35 2.16 18.79
N LYS A 111 6.93 2.29 20.05
CA LYS A 111 5.52 2.45 20.41
C LYS A 111 4.92 3.72 19.82
N ALA A 112 5.66 4.83 19.79
CA ALA A 112 5.19 6.07 19.16
C ALA A 112 4.90 5.87 17.66
N ALA A 113 5.74 5.14 16.93
CA ALA A 113 5.50 4.83 15.53
C ALA A 113 4.21 4.00 15.34
N CYS A 114 3.97 3.01 16.21
CA CYS A 114 2.73 2.23 16.24
C CYS A 114 1.50 3.10 16.59
N ALA A 115 1.63 4.01 17.56
CA ALA A 115 0.58 4.93 17.96
C ALA A 115 0.20 5.91 16.84
N LEU A 116 1.18 6.39 16.07
CA LEU A 116 0.91 7.17 14.86
C LEU A 116 0.12 6.36 13.83
N GLN A 117 0.41 5.08 13.68
CA GLN A 117 -0.31 4.25 12.73
C GLN A 117 -1.76 4.05 13.17
N TYR A 118 -1.98 3.85 14.47
CA TYR A 118 -3.31 3.74 15.08
C TYR A 118 -4.18 4.98 14.84
N LEU A 119 -3.59 6.17 14.75
CA LEU A 119 -4.34 7.40 14.40
C LEU A 119 -4.95 7.30 13.00
N SER A 120 -4.26 6.66 12.05
CA SER A 120 -4.72 6.50 10.67
C SER A 120 -5.60 5.26 10.44
N ASP A 121 -5.34 4.16 11.16
CA ASP A 121 -6.01 2.87 11.01
C ASP A 121 -6.02 2.12 12.35
N GLU A 122 -7.22 1.85 12.88
CA GLU A 122 -7.40 1.18 14.19
C GLU A 122 -7.13 -0.33 14.15
N LYS A 123 -6.91 -0.90 12.96
CA LYS A 123 -6.75 -2.35 12.78
C LYS A 123 -5.34 -2.83 13.13
N GLU A 124 -5.02 -2.84 14.41
CA GLU A 124 -3.71 -3.25 14.93
C GLU A 124 -3.33 -4.70 14.56
N ALA A 125 -4.31 -5.59 14.38
CA ALA A 125 -4.06 -6.97 13.95
C ALA A 125 -3.55 -7.08 12.49
N GLU A 126 -3.76 -6.05 11.67
CA GLU A 126 -3.30 -5.95 10.28
C GLU A 126 -2.04 -5.07 10.17
N LEU A 127 -1.47 -4.67 11.31
CA LEU A 127 -0.26 -3.86 11.35
C LEU A 127 0.96 -4.72 11.03
N PHE A 128 1.68 -4.34 9.99
CA PHE A 128 3.00 -4.85 9.69
C PHE A 128 3.95 -3.68 9.45
N GLU A 129 5.24 -3.95 9.63
CA GLU A 129 6.28 -2.93 9.65
C GLU A 129 6.34 -2.06 8.38
N GLY A 130 6.07 -2.62 7.20
CA GLY A 130 6.08 -1.89 5.94
C GLY A 130 5.04 -0.76 5.86
N LYS A 131 4.03 -0.73 6.74
CA LYS A 131 3.10 0.42 6.86
C LYS A 131 3.70 1.58 7.67
N LEU A 132 4.81 1.36 8.38
CA LEU A 132 5.35 2.31 9.37
C LEU A 132 6.43 3.24 8.81
N ILE A 133 6.74 3.22 7.52
CA ILE A 133 7.87 3.98 6.96
C ILE A 133 7.78 5.48 7.29
N LEU A 134 6.63 6.12 7.03
CA LEU A 134 6.44 7.53 7.39
C LEU A 134 6.47 7.73 8.92
N ASN A 135 5.93 6.79 9.68
CA ASN A 135 5.89 6.84 11.13
C ASN A 135 7.30 6.82 11.72
N LYS A 136 8.18 5.98 11.17
CA LYS A 136 9.60 5.91 11.53
C LYS A 136 10.26 7.27 11.32
N VAL A 137 10.08 7.88 10.15
CA VAL A 137 10.61 9.23 9.86
C VAL A 137 10.08 10.28 10.85
N LEU A 138 8.77 10.31 11.11
CA LEU A 138 8.17 11.24 12.08
C LEU A 138 8.65 11.00 13.52
N CYS A 139 9.01 9.77 13.87
CA CYS A 139 9.57 9.40 15.18
C CYS A 139 11.11 9.51 15.25
N GLY A 140 11.79 9.89 14.16
CA GLY A 140 13.25 9.95 14.11
C GLY A 140 13.91 8.56 14.21
N ILE A 141 13.23 7.54 13.67
CA ILE A 141 13.74 6.17 13.51
C ILE A 141 14.25 6.05 12.05
N PRO A 142 15.48 5.56 11.82
CA PRO A 142 15.94 5.18 10.48
C PRO A 142 14.97 4.21 9.79
N PRO A 143 14.59 4.40 8.52
CA PRO A 143 13.68 3.50 7.82
C PRO A 143 14.11 2.02 7.82
N GLU A 144 15.41 1.78 7.83
CA GLU A 144 16.07 0.47 7.86
C GLU A 144 15.98 -0.24 9.22
N ASP A 145 15.72 0.48 10.31
CA ASP A 145 15.64 -0.09 11.65
C ASP A 145 14.31 -0.81 11.85
N ILE A 146 14.36 -2.01 12.43
CA ILE A 146 13.17 -2.84 12.62
C ILE A 146 12.31 -2.29 13.75
N VAL A 147 11.02 -2.08 13.48
CA VAL A 147 10.03 -1.71 14.48
C VAL A 147 9.02 -2.83 14.62
N GLU A 148 9.06 -3.53 15.75
CA GLU A 148 8.07 -4.54 16.08
C GLU A 148 6.71 -3.89 16.37
N PRO A 149 5.61 -4.33 15.71
CA PRO A 149 4.28 -3.83 15.99
C PRO A 149 3.86 -4.10 17.45
N VAL A 150 3.51 -3.02 18.16
CA VAL A 150 3.00 -3.08 19.53
C VAL A 150 1.55 -2.60 19.56
N GLN A 151 0.69 -3.34 20.26
CA GLN A 151 -0.69 -2.94 20.48
C GLN A 151 -0.79 -1.89 21.58
N LEU A 152 -1.67 -0.92 21.38
CA LEU A 152 -1.97 0.12 22.34
C LEU A 152 -2.92 -0.40 23.44
N SER A 153 -2.70 0.05 24.66
CA SER A 153 -3.61 -0.16 25.78
C SER A 153 -4.93 0.59 25.56
N THR A 154 -5.95 0.25 26.35
CA THR A 154 -7.25 0.94 26.31
C THR A 154 -7.10 2.44 26.60
N GLU A 155 -6.23 2.79 27.54
CA GLU A 155 -5.93 4.17 27.94
C GLU A 155 -5.21 4.93 26.81
N GLU A 156 -4.20 4.30 26.20
CA GLU A 156 -3.47 4.86 25.05
C GLU A 156 -4.39 5.11 23.85
N LYS A 157 -5.34 4.20 23.60
CA LYS A 157 -6.39 4.36 22.57
C LYS A 157 -7.32 5.52 22.86
N ALA A 158 -7.70 5.73 24.13
CA ALA A 158 -8.51 6.86 24.52
C ALA A 158 -7.77 8.20 24.30
N ILE A 159 -6.47 8.24 24.56
CA ILE A 159 -5.61 9.41 24.28
C ILE A 159 -5.55 9.67 22.77
N ALA A 160 -5.38 8.63 21.95
CA ALA A 160 -5.40 8.75 20.48
C ALA A 160 -6.74 9.27 19.96
N ALA A 161 -7.87 8.77 20.47
CA ALA A 161 -9.19 9.29 20.13
C ALA A 161 -9.34 10.78 20.53
N GLY A 162 -8.83 11.16 21.70
CA GLY A 162 -8.82 12.55 22.17
C GLY A 162 -8.03 13.48 21.25
N LEU A 163 -6.87 13.04 20.75
CA LEU A 163 -6.08 13.79 19.77
C LEU A 163 -6.89 14.04 18.49
N LEU A 164 -7.51 13.01 17.91
CA LEU A 164 -8.28 13.16 16.68
C LEU A 164 -9.44 14.14 16.86
N GLN A 165 -10.16 14.08 17.99
CA GLN A 165 -11.22 15.04 18.31
C GLN A 165 -10.69 16.48 18.44
N ALA A 166 -9.55 16.66 19.09
CA ALA A 166 -8.91 17.96 19.22
C ALA A 166 -8.48 18.55 17.85
N VAL A 167 -8.00 17.71 16.94
CA VAL A 167 -7.62 18.14 15.59
C VAL A 167 -8.86 18.48 14.75
N ILE A 168 -9.88 17.62 14.77
CA ILE A 168 -11.14 17.82 14.05
C ILE A 168 -11.83 19.12 14.48
N SER A 169 -11.87 19.39 15.79
CA SER A 169 -12.49 20.61 16.33
C SER A 169 -11.76 21.91 15.93
N ARG A 170 -10.44 21.83 15.69
CA ARG A 170 -9.61 22.99 15.28
C ARG A 170 -9.53 23.16 13.76
N GLY A 171 -9.81 22.10 13.01
CA GLY A 171 -9.70 22.11 11.56
C GLY A 171 -10.79 22.91 10.84
N PRO A 172 -10.50 23.44 9.64
CA PRO A 172 -11.45 24.21 8.86
C PRO A 172 -12.52 23.28 8.30
N HIS A 173 -13.78 23.52 8.68
CA HIS A 173 -14.93 22.77 8.18
C HIS A 173 -14.91 21.24 8.48
N TRP A 174 -14.07 20.79 9.42
CA TRP A 174 -14.00 19.38 9.83
C TRP A 174 -15.00 19.01 10.92
N GLN A 175 -15.66 19.97 11.55
CA GLN A 175 -16.51 19.77 12.74
C GLN A 175 -17.66 18.75 12.56
N ASN A 176 -18.07 18.48 11.32
CA ASN A 176 -19.12 17.50 11.00
C ASN A 176 -18.56 16.12 10.61
N LEU A 177 -17.24 15.95 10.55
CA LEU A 177 -16.61 14.67 10.22
C LEU A 177 -16.60 13.78 11.47
N SER A 178 -16.96 12.52 11.27
CA SER A 178 -16.64 11.48 12.24
C SER A 178 -15.12 11.23 12.26
N PRO A 179 -14.55 10.66 13.33
CA PRO A 179 -13.14 10.24 13.36
C PRO A 179 -12.76 9.36 12.17
N GLU A 180 -13.63 8.42 11.78
CA GLU A 180 -13.37 7.55 10.64
C GLU A 180 -13.44 8.28 9.29
N GLY A 181 -14.37 9.24 9.15
CA GLY A 181 -14.41 10.13 8.00
C GLY A 181 -13.14 10.96 7.89
N PHE A 182 -12.67 11.51 9.01
CA PHE A 182 -11.40 12.26 9.07
C PHE A 182 -10.20 11.38 8.70
N ARG A 183 -10.11 10.16 9.22
CA ARG A 183 -9.07 9.20 8.83
C ARG A 183 -9.06 8.93 7.34
N THR A 184 -10.22 8.60 6.78
CA THR A 184 -10.37 8.25 5.37
C THR A 184 -10.01 9.41 4.46
N SER A 185 -10.52 10.60 4.77
CA SER A 185 -10.31 11.78 3.93
C SER A 185 -8.92 12.38 4.10
N TYR A 186 -8.37 12.45 5.31
CA TYR A 186 -7.20 13.30 5.58
C TYR A 186 -5.97 12.57 6.09
N LEU A 187 -6.08 11.36 6.65
CA LEU A 187 -4.91 10.63 7.18
C LEU A 187 -4.46 9.49 6.25
N ARG A 188 -5.41 8.70 5.74
CA ARG A 188 -5.16 7.59 4.80
C ARG A 188 -5.02 8.11 3.38
N ARG A 189 -3.89 8.77 3.14
CA ARG A 189 -3.52 9.35 1.85
C ARG A 189 -2.37 8.62 1.22
N GLU A 190 -2.51 8.34 -0.06
CA GLU A 190 -1.43 7.87 -0.90
C GLU A 190 -0.36 8.95 -0.99
N GLY A 191 0.89 8.55 -0.80
CA GLY A 191 2.03 9.41 -1.01
C GLY A 191 3.28 8.64 -1.37
N LEU A 192 4.27 9.39 -1.83
CA LEU A 192 5.61 8.91 -2.16
C LEU A 192 6.60 9.63 -1.24
N LEU A 193 7.35 8.86 -0.48
CA LEU A 193 8.38 9.36 0.44
C LEU A 193 9.76 9.08 -0.18
N ARG A 194 10.65 10.06 -0.16
CA ARG A 194 12.06 9.86 -0.52
C ARG A 194 12.98 10.62 0.45
N SER A 195 14.20 10.13 0.60
CA SER A 195 15.29 10.91 1.20
C SER A 195 16.04 11.63 0.08
N GLN A 196 16.41 12.89 0.29
CA GLN A 196 17.18 13.71 -0.64
C GLN A 196 18.19 14.52 0.17
N ASP A 197 19.49 14.30 -0.04
CA ASP A 197 20.60 15.14 0.46
C ASP A 197 20.29 15.88 1.80
N ASP A 198 20.16 15.12 2.90
CA ASP A 198 19.89 15.59 4.28
C ASP A 198 18.48 16.15 4.57
N HIS A 199 17.48 15.84 3.74
CA HIS A 199 16.07 16.08 4.06
C HIS A 199 15.12 15.03 3.48
N TRP A 200 13.96 14.88 4.12
CA TRP A 200 12.89 14.04 3.60
C TRP A 200 11.96 14.85 2.70
N LEU A 201 11.48 14.23 1.62
CA LEU A 201 10.38 14.74 0.82
C LEU A 201 9.22 13.75 0.83
N LEU A 202 8.04 14.22 1.20
CA LEU A 202 6.78 13.49 1.06
C LEU A 202 5.89 14.20 0.04
N GLN A 203 5.58 13.49 -1.04
CA GLN A 203 4.63 13.93 -2.06
C GLN A 203 3.30 13.23 -1.84
N VAL A 204 2.28 13.98 -1.45
CA VAL A 204 0.94 13.50 -1.15
C VAL A 204 0.07 13.69 -2.38
N LYS A 205 -0.57 12.61 -2.84
CA LYS A 205 -1.52 12.68 -3.96
C LYS A 205 -2.70 13.57 -3.60
N LYS A 206 -2.98 14.58 -4.41
CA LYS A 206 -4.06 15.55 -4.19
C LYS A 206 -5.43 14.97 -4.56
N GLU A 207 -6.43 15.34 -3.76
CA GLU A 207 -7.84 15.00 -3.94
C GLU A 207 -8.70 16.28 -3.94
N THR A 208 -9.91 16.17 -4.47
CA THR A 208 -10.80 17.33 -4.70
C THR A 208 -11.15 18.13 -3.44
N TYR A 209 -11.23 17.47 -2.28
CA TYR A 209 -11.60 18.08 -1.00
C TYR A 209 -10.41 18.71 -0.26
N ASP A 210 -9.19 18.61 -0.79
CA ASP A 210 -7.97 19.17 -0.20
C ASP A 210 -7.93 20.70 -0.25
N ILE A 211 -8.83 21.36 -1.01
CA ILE A 211 -9.02 22.82 -0.97
C ILE A 211 -9.29 23.34 0.46
N THR A 212 -9.80 22.49 1.35
CA THR A 212 -9.99 22.83 2.76
C THR A 212 -8.68 22.94 3.53
N LEU A 213 -7.61 22.25 3.09
CA LEU A 213 -6.30 22.27 3.74
C LEU A 213 -5.63 23.64 3.68
N GLU A 214 -5.89 24.42 2.62
CA GLU A 214 -5.42 25.80 2.48
C GLU A 214 -5.91 26.73 3.60
N LYS A 215 -6.99 26.33 4.28
CA LYS A 215 -7.59 27.08 5.39
C LYS A 215 -7.15 26.58 6.77
N LEU A 216 -6.20 25.63 6.84
CA LEU A 216 -5.72 25.15 8.13
C LEU A 216 -5.07 26.28 8.92
N PRO A 217 -5.31 26.39 10.24
CA PRO A 217 -4.73 27.44 11.05
C PRO A 217 -3.25 27.20 11.38
N TRP A 218 -2.63 26.14 10.83
CA TRP A 218 -1.21 25.82 10.94
C TRP A 218 -0.64 25.42 9.58
N GLY A 219 0.65 25.68 9.38
CA GLY A 219 1.38 25.21 8.19
C GLY A 219 1.73 23.72 8.30
N PHE A 220 1.84 23.04 7.16
CA PHE A 220 2.18 21.61 7.08
C PHE A 220 3.15 21.28 5.93
N THR A 221 3.70 22.30 5.25
CA THR A 221 4.64 22.14 4.13
C THR A 221 6.05 21.76 4.59
N THR A 222 6.39 22.05 5.84
CA THR A 222 7.67 21.68 6.45
C THR A 222 7.42 21.20 7.87
N VAL A 223 7.80 19.96 8.15
CA VAL A 223 7.63 19.29 9.44
C VAL A 223 9.00 19.02 10.03
N LYS A 224 9.22 19.53 11.24
CA LYS A 224 10.43 19.26 12.02
C LYS A 224 10.07 19.08 13.48
N LEU A 225 10.09 17.84 13.96
CA LEU A 225 9.88 17.50 15.35
C LEU A 225 11.20 17.49 16.12
N PRO A 226 11.21 17.68 17.46
CA PRO A 226 12.43 17.87 18.24
C PRO A 226 13.45 16.72 18.16
N TRP A 227 12.98 15.49 17.92
CA TRP A 227 13.79 14.27 17.85
C TRP A 227 14.14 13.84 16.41
N MET A 228 13.62 14.54 15.39
CA MET A 228 13.97 14.22 14.01
C MET A 228 15.39 14.71 13.71
N GLN A 229 16.17 13.95 12.93
CA GLN A 229 17.50 14.39 12.47
C GLN A 229 17.40 15.40 11.33
N GLU A 230 16.53 15.13 10.38
CA GLU A 230 16.32 15.93 9.18
C GLU A 230 14.89 16.51 9.17
N PRO A 231 14.62 17.63 8.48
CA PRO A 231 13.26 18.10 8.26
C PRO A 231 12.55 17.25 7.19
N LEU A 232 11.22 17.24 7.24
CA LEU A 232 10.36 16.65 6.22
C LEU A 232 9.64 17.76 5.45
N THR A 233 9.93 17.88 4.17
CA THR A 233 9.18 18.73 3.24
C THR A 233 7.97 17.97 2.72
N VAL A 234 6.82 18.63 2.65
CA VAL A 234 5.56 18.03 2.23
C VAL A 234 4.99 18.81 1.05
N GLU A 235 4.72 18.11 -0.04
CA GLU A 235 4.12 18.64 -1.25
C GLU A 235 2.81 17.93 -1.54
N TRP A 236 1.74 18.67 -1.82
CA TRP A 236 0.45 18.11 -2.25
C TRP A 236 0.34 18.28 -3.77
N ILE A 237 0.48 17.18 -4.51
CA ILE A 237 0.59 17.16 -5.98
C ILE A 237 -0.53 16.37 -6.65
#